data_AF-A0A2V6LLP2-F1
#
_entry.id   AF-A0A2V6LLP2-F1
#
_cell.length_a   1.000
_cell.length_b   1.000
_cell.length_c   1.000
_cell.angle_alpha   90.00
_cell.angle_beta   90.00
_cell.angle_gamma   90.00
#
_symmetry.space_group_name_H-M   'P 1'
#
loop_
_entity.id
_entity.type
_entity.pdbx_description
1 polymer ?
#
loop_
_entity_poly.entity_id
_entity_poly.type
_entity_poly.pdbx_seq_one_letter_code
_entity_poly.pdbx_strand_id
1 'polypeptide(L)'
;MLAAVEERYQRSQIQNAAHRYEQQIYDGTRPIIGLNKYRDGDDDAPDVKLARTPRAKQQLQVDRLRKFKKKNAEKAKRALDKLAEVADRGENVFPALLEAAEVCSLGQITGRLQEVVGRFRPMV
;
A
#
# COMPACT_ATOMS: atom_id res chain seq x y z
N MET A 1 -14.30 17.20 -6.51
CA MET A 1 -13.04 16.47 -6.22
C MET A 1 -12.80 15.34 -7.20
N LEU A 2 -13.78 14.50 -7.55
CA LEU A 2 -13.62 13.42 -8.54
C LEU A 2 -13.11 13.91 -9.90
N ALA A 3 -13.77 14.90 -10.51
CA ALA A 3 -13.32 15.47 -11.79
C ALA A 3 -11.86 15.98 -11.73
N ALA A 4 -11.47 16.66 -10.66
CA ALA A 4 -10.10 17.12 -10.48
C ALA A 4 -9.08 15.98 -10.34
N VAL A 5 -9.48 14.84 -9.75
CA VAL A 5 -8.65 13.62 -9.67
C VAL A 5 -8.53 12.96 -11.05
N GLU A 6 -9.61 12.92 -11.82
CA GLU A 6 -9.61 12.44 -13.22
C GLU A 6 -8.69 13.31 -14.10
N GLU A 7 -8.77 14.63 -13.94
CA GLU A 7 -7.91 15.62 -14.60
C GLU A 7 -6.51 15.73 -13.98
N ARG A 8 -6.22 14.98 -12.91
CA ARG A 8 -4.94 14.93 -12.19
C ARG A 8 -4.45 16.26 -11.65
N TYR A 9 -5.34 17.23 -11.46
CA TYR A 9 -4.97 18.56 -11.02
C TYR A 9 -4.16 18.51 -9.72
N GLN A 10 -4.62 17.77 -8.70
CA GLN A 10 -3.91 17.67 -7.43
C GLN A 10 -2.53 17.03 -7.60
N ARG A 11 -2.43 15.95 -8.40
CA ARG A 11 -1.16 15.28 -8.66
C ARG A 11 -0.17 16.20 -9.36
N SER A 12 -0.63 16.93 -10.38
CA SER A 12 0.20 17.90 -11.12
C SER A 12 0.66 19.04 -10.21
N GLN A 13 -0.22 19.60 -9.38
CA GLN A 13 0.16 20.67 -8.44
C GLN A 13 1.19 20.20 -7.41
N ILE A 14 1.04 18.97 -6.87
CA ILE A 14 2.02 18.38 -5.96
C ILE A 14 3.37 18.21 -6.68
N GLN A 15 3.37 17.68 -7.90
CA GLN A 15 4.61 17.49 -8.68
C GLN A 15 5.30 18.81 -9.01
N ASN A 16 4.55 19.82 -9.45
CA ASN A 16 5.09 21.14 -9.74
C ASN A 16 5.65 21.82 -8.49
N ALA A 17 4.95 21.69 -7.35
CA ALA A 17 5.43 22.22 -6.09
C ALA A 17 6.72 21.51 -5.62
N ALA A 18 6.77 20.18 -5.71
CA ALA A 18 7.94 19.38 -5.38
C ALA A 18 9.13 19.76 -6.27
N HIS A 19 8.92 19.87 -7.58
CA HIS A 19 9.98 20.25 -8.52
C HIS A 19 10.52 21.66 -8.24
N ARG A 20 9.64 22.64 -8.00
CA ARG A 20 10.09 24.00 -7.59
C ARG A 20 10.87 23.97 -6.28
N TYR A 21 10.43 23.16 -5.32
CA TYR A 21 11.11 23.01 -4.04
C TYR A 21 12.51 22.41 -4.20
N GLU A 22 12.64 21.35 -5.01
CA GLU A 22 13.93 20.75 -5.36
C GLU A 22 14.86 21.75 -6.07
N GLN A 23 14.37 22.47 -7.08
CA GLN A 23 15.16 23.49 -7.78
C GLN A 23 15.70 24.55 -6.81
N GLN A 24 14.87 25.06 -5.90
CA GLN A 24 15.29 26.03 -4.89
C GLN A 24 16.36 25.48 -3.95
N ILE A 25 16.35 24.17 -3.66
CA ILE A 25 17.42 23.55 -2.86
C ILE A 25 18.70 23.44 -3.70
N TYR A 26 18.60 23.04 -4.97
CA TYR A 26 19.76 22.88 -5.84
C TYR A 26 20.45 24.20 -6.18
N ASP A 27 19.69 25.24 -6.48
CA ASP A 27 20.22 26.58 -6.84
C ASP A 27 20.61 27.42 -5.61
N GLY A 28 20.32 26.93 -4.39
CA GLY A 28 20.67 27.59 -3.13
C GLY A 28 19.71 28.71 -2.70
N THR A 29 18.66 29.01 -3.49
CA THR A 29 17.61 29.97 -3.12
C THR A 29 16.96 29.59 -1.79
N ARG A 30 16.82 28.29 -1.53
CA ARG A 30 16.35 27.73 -0.27
C ARG A 30 17.52 27.11 0.50
N PRO A 31 18.00 27.73 1.57
CA PRO A 31 19.09 27.19 2.37
C PRO A 31 18.63 26.01 3.23
N ILE A 32 19.33 24.88 3.11
CA ILE A 32 19.19 23.67 3.92
C ILE A 32 20.54 23.41 4.61
N ILE A 33 20.55 23.59 5.93
CA ILE A 33 21.77 23.50 6.76
C ILE A 33 22.27 22.06 6.79
N GLY A 34 23.57 21.86 6.56
CA GLY A 34 24.19 20.52 6.47
C GLY A 34 23.98 19.82 5.12
N LEU A 35 23.29 20.47 4.16
CA LEU A 35 23.12 19.96 2.79
C LEU A 35 23.74 20.89 1.76
N ASN A 36 23.11 22.03 1.47
CA ASN A 36 23.58 23.01 0.48
C ASN A 36 24.21 24.26 1.12
N LYS A 37 24.07 24.43 2.44
CA LYS A 37 24.65 25.54 3.20
C LYS A 37 25.24 25.02 4.51
N TYR A 38 26.42 25.51 4.87
CA TYR A 38 27.16 25.10 6.09
C TYR A 38 27.30 23.56 6.19
N ARG A 39 27.79 22.92 5.12
CA ARG A 39 28.10 21.49 5.12
C ARG A 39 29.42 21.29 5.87
N ASP A 40 29.44 20.36 6.82
CA ASP A 40 30.67 19.90 7.44
C ASP A 40 31.46 19.09 6.40
N GLY A 41 32.76 19.34 6.26
CA GLY A 41 33.61 18.78 5.20
C GLY A 41 33.90 17.28 5.31
N ASP A 42 33.29 16.59 6.28
CA ASP A 42 33.38 15.16 6.49
C ASP A 42 32.12 14.50 5.93
N ASP A 43 32.28 13.70 4.88
CA ASP A 43 31.18 13.00 4.21
C ASP A 43 30.79 11.68 4.90
N ASP A 44 31.29 11.47 6.12
CA ASP A 44 30.97 10.32 6.95
C ASP A 44 29.52 10.42 7.42
N ALA A 45 28.63 9.79 6.65
CA ALA A 45 27.26 9.55 7.07
C ALA A 45 27.27 8.82 8.42
N PRO A 46 26.48 9.26 9.42
CA PRO A 46 26.46 8.63 10.73
C PRO A 46 26.12 7.15 10.58
N ASP A 47 26.79 6.28 11.35
CA ASP A 47 26.43 4.87 11.43
C ASP A 47 25.06 4.72 12.10
N VAL A 48 24.02 4.72 11.28
CA VAL A 48 22.64 4.56 11.72
C VAL A 48 22.23 3.11 11.57
N LYS A 49 21.93 2.47 12.70
CA LYS A 49 21.40 1.10 12.72
C LYS A 49 20.06 1.03 11.98
N LEU A 50 20.07 0.38 10.83
CA LEU A 50 18.86 0.17 10.03
C LEU A 50 17.98 -0.94 10.62
N ALA A 51 16.70 -0.64 10.80
CA ALA A 51 15.70 -1.64 11.13
C ALA A 51 15.39 -2.49 9.90
N ARG A 52 15.86 -3.75 9.88
CA ARG A 52 15.56 -4.72 8.82
C ARG A 52 14.74 -5.88 9.38
N THR A 53 13.81 -6.41 8.60
CA THR A 53 13.08 -7.63 8.98
C THR A 53 13.97 -8.86 8.77
N PRO A 54 14.27 -9.67 9.81
CA PRO A 54 15.06 -10.89 9.66
C PRO A 54 14.35 -11.92 8.77
N ARG A 55 15.12 -12.68 8.00
CA ARG A 55 14.59 -13.78 7.14
C ARG A 55 13.73 -14.78 7.93
N ALA A 56 14.11 -15.09 9.16
CA ALA A 56 13.33 -15.98 10.03
C ALA A 56 11.90 -15.46 10.30
N LYS A 57 11.71 -14.13 10.45
CA LYS A 57 10.36 -13.55 10.63
C LYS A 57 9.53 -13.65 9.35
N GLN A 58 10.15 -13.52 8.17
CA GLN A 58 9.47 -13.70 6.89
C GLN A 58 8.99 -15.15 6.72
N GLN A 59 9.87 -16.11 7.00
CA GLN A 59 9.54 -17.54 6.94
C GLN A 59 8.40 -17.90 7.91
N LEU A 60 8.44 -17.38 9.14
CA LEU A 60 7.37 -17.57 10.12
C LEU A 60 6.01 -17.09 9.60
N GLN A 61 5.95 -15.95 8.91
CA GLN A 61 4.70 -15.44 8.34
C GLN A 61 4.19 -16.32 7.19
N VAL A 62 5.08 -16.81 6.33
CA VAL A 62 4.73 -17.75 5.25
C VAL A 62 4.13 -19.05 5.83
N ASP A 63 4.75 -19.60 6.86
CA ASP A 63 4.30 -20.85 7.46
C ASP A 63 2.99 -20.68 8.24
N ARG A 64 2.82 -19.56 8.96
CA ARG A 64 1.54 -19.19 9.58
C ARG A 64 0.43 -19.07 8.53
N LEU A 65 0.70 -18.43 7.41
CA LEU A 65 -0.26 -18.28 6.33
C LEU A 65 -0.65 -19.63 5.72
N ARG A 66 0.32 -20.52 5.46
CA ARG A 66 0.06 -21.88 4.96
C ARG A 66 -0.80 -22.69 5.93
N LYS A 67 -0.48 -22.64 7.22
CA LYS A 67 -1.26 -23.32 8.28
C LYS A 67 -2.68 -22.78 8.37
N PHE A 68 -2.85 -21.47 8.35
CA PHE A 68 -4.16 -20.81 8.36
C PHE A 68 -5.01 -21.22 7.16
N LYS A 69 -4.46 -21.18 5.94
CA LYS A 69 -5.15 -21.61 4.72
C LYS A 69 -5.56 -23.08 4.77
N LYS A 70 -4.66 -23.96 5.22
CA LYS A 70 -4.95 -25.40 5.35
C LYS A 70 -6.07 -25.66 6.37
N LYS A 71 -6.03 -25.00 7.53
CA LYS A 71 -7.03 -25.13 8.59
C LYS A 71 -8.44 -24.72 8.12
N ASN A 72 -8.53 -23.69 7.28
CA ASN A 72 -9.79 -23.07 6.89
C ASN A 72 -10.25 -23.42 5.47
N ALA A 73 -9.61 -24.35 4.76
CA ALA A 73 -9.82 -24.61 3.34
C ALA A 73 -11.31 -24.81 2.98
N GLU A 74 -12.02 -25.64 3.75
CA GLU A 74 -13.45 -25.95 3.52
C GLU A 74 -14.36 -24.72 3.70
N LYS A 75 -14.11 -23.91 4.74
CA LYS A 75 -14.92 -22.74 5.06
C LYS A 75 -14.61 -21.55 4.16
N ALA A 76 -13.33 -21.40 3.76
CA ALA A 76 -12.85 -20.27 3.00
C ALA A 76 -13.57 -20.13 1.65
N LYS A 77 -13.78 -21.25 0.94
CA LYS A 77 -14.48 -21.22 -0.36
C LYS A 77 -15.87 -20.60 -0.23
N ARG A 78 -16.68 -21.10 0.72
CA ARG A 78 -18.04 -20.61 0.95
C ARG A 78 -18.07 -19.14 1.36
N ALA A 79 -17.16 -18.71 2.21
CA ALA A 79 -17.09 -17.32 2.65
C ALA A 79 -16.70 -16.36 1.51
N LEU A 80 -15.76 -16.78 0.66
CA LEU A 80 -15.33 -16.00 -0.52
C LEU A 80 -16.45 -15.90 -1.57
N ASP A 81 -17.19 -16.98 -1.80
CA ASP A 81 -18.32 -16.97 -2.74
C ASP A 81 -19.46 -16.08 -2.25
N LYS A 82 -19.82 -16.15 -0.96
CA LYS A 82 -20.79 -15.24 -0.34
C LYS A 82 -20.34 -13.79 -0.46
N LEU A 83 -19.06 -13.50 -0.17
CA LEU A 83 -18.51 -12.16 -0.27
C LEU A 83 -18.60 -11.61 -1.70
N ALA A 84 -18.27 -12.44 -2.70
CA ALA A 84 -18.36 -12.07 -4.11
C ALA A 84 -19.81 -11.78 -4.52
N GLU A 85 -20.75 -12.61 -4.10
CA GLU A 85 -22.18 -12.46 -4.42
C GLU A 85 -22.78 -11.17 -3.82
N VAL A 86 -22.46 -10.87 -2.56
CA VAL A 86 -22.88 -9.61 -1.89
C VAL A 86 -22.31 -8.39 -2.60
N ALA A 87 -21.04 -8.45 -3.01
CA ALA A 87 -20.40 -7.38 -3.77
C ALA A 87 -21.03 -7.19 -5.16
N ASP A 88 -21.34 -8.28 -5.86
CA ASP A 88 -21.97 -8.26 -7.19
C ASP A 88 -23.40 -7.69 -7.14
N ARG A 89 -24.16 -8.01 -6.08
CA ARG A 89 -25.49 -7.45 -5.84
C ARG A 89 -25.50 -5.98 -5.41
N GLY A 90 -24.33 -5.37 -5.18
CA GLY A 90 -24.23 -3.99 -4.68
C GLY A 90 -24.76 -3.82 -3.25
N GLU A 91 -24.81 -4.91 -2.48
CA GLU A 91 -25.25 -4.91 -1.09
C GLU A 91 -24.12 -4.43 -0.15
N ASN A 92 -24.43 -4.26 1.13
CA ASN A 92 -23.41 -3.94 2.13
C ASN A 92 -22.41 -5.09 2.28
N VAL A 93 -21.20 -4.90 1.77
CA VAL A 93 -20.12 -5.89 1.76
C VAL A 93 -19.50 -6.13 3.15
N PHE A 94 -19.63 -5.19 4.08
CA PHE A 94 -18.90 -5.22 5.35
C PHE A 94 -19.22 -6.43 6.24
N PRO A 95 -20.50 -6.84 6.45
CA PRO A 95 -20.81 -8.05 7.23
C PRO A 95 -20.21 -9.33 6.62
N ALA A 96 -20.31 -9.51 5.30
CA ALA A 96 -19.72 -10.65 4.61
C ALA A 96 -18.19 -10.64 4.70
N LEU A 97 -17.58 -9.44 4.75
CA LEU A 97 -16.15 -9.28 4.93
C LEU A 97 -15.68 -9.69 6.33
N LEU A 98 -16.45 -9.40 7.38
CA LEU A 98 -16.15 -9.87 8.74
C LEU A 98 -16.17 -11.40 8.82
N GLU A 99 -17.19 -12.04 8.25
CA GLU A 99 -17.25 -13.51 8.16
C GLU A 99 -16.07 -14.08 7.37
N ALA A 100 -15.73 -13.46 6.23
CA ALA A 100 -14.60 -13.90 5.41
C ALA A 100 -13.27 -13.75 6.16
N ALA A 101 -13.07 -12.69 6.95
CA ALA A 101 -11.83 -12.44 7.68
C ALA A 101 -11.49 -13.51 8.73
N GLU A 102 -12.49 -14.23 9.26
CA GLU A 102 -12.27 -15.33 10.21
C GLU A 102 -11.59 -16.55 9.56
N VAL A 103 -11.81 -16.77 8.26
CA VAL A 103 -11.41 -18.01 7.57
C VAL A 103 -10.57 -17.78 6.30
N CYS A 104 -10.48 -16.55 5.82
CA CYS A 104 -9.76 -16.16 4.61
C CYS A 104 -8.63 -15.20 4.93
N SER A 105 -7.50 -15.36 4.25
CA SER A 105 -6.39 -14.39 4.34
C SER A 105 -6.70 -13.14 3.52
N LEU A 106 -6.02 -12.03 3.85
CA LEU A 106 -6.11 -10.77 3.11
C LEU A 106 -5.98 -10.96 1.58
N GLY A 107 -4.98 -11.72 1.15
CA GLY A 107 -4.78 -11.99 -0.28
C GLY A 107 -5.90 -12.79 -0.95
N GLN A 108 -6.59 -13.68 -0.23
CA GLN A 108 -7.76 -14.40 -0.76
C GLN A 108 -8.96 -13.45 -0.92
N ILE A 109 -9.20 -12.61 0.08
CA ILE A 109 -10.29 -11.62 0.08
C ILE A 109 -10.07 -10.62 -1.04
N THR A 110 -8.90 -9.96 -1.09
CA THR A 110 -8.58 -8.98 -2.13
C THR A 110 -8.60 -9.61 -3.51
N GLY A 111 -8.06 -10.83 -3.68
CA GLY A 111 -8.08 -11.54 -4.96
C GLY A 111 -9.51 -11.80 -5.45
N ARG A 112 -10.38 -12.32 -4.58
CA ARG A 112 -11.77 -12.60 -4.93
C ARG A 112 -12.55 -11.32 -5.25
N LEU A 113 -12.38 -10.25 -4.48
CA LEU A 113 -13.04 -8.98 -4.76
C LEU A 113 -12.58 -8.38 -6.10
N GLN A 114 -11.29 -8.48 -6.44
CA GLN A 114 -10.77 -7.99 -7.72
C GLN A 114 -11.37 -8.69 -8.94
N GLU A 115 -11.81 -9.95 -8.81
CA GLU A 115 -12.51 -10.67 -9.88
C GLU A 115 -13.90 -10.07 -10.16
N VAL A 116 -14.55 -9.55 -9.12
CA VAL A 116 -15.92 -8.98 -9.20
C VAL A 116 -15.89 -7.49 -9.54
N VAL A 117 -15.07 -6.70 -8.83
CA VAL A 117 -15.06 -5.22 -8.93
C VAL A 117 -13.97 -4.69 -9.87
N GLY A 118 -13.10 -5.57 -10.37
CA GLY A 118 -11.93 -5.19 -11.16
C GLY A 118 -10.77 -4.68 -10.31
N ARG A 119 -9.67 -4.33 -10.98
CA ARG A 119 -8.48 -3.74 -10.37
C ARG A 119 -8.46 -2.25 -10.63
N PHE A 120 -8.03 -1.47 -9.63
CA PHE A 120 -7.70 -0.08 -9.85
C PHE A 120 -6.67 0.04 -10.96
N ARG A 121 -7.01 0.81 -12.00
CA ARG A 121 -6.10 1.16 -13.08
C ARG A 121 -5.68 2.61 -12.85
N PRO A 122 -4.40 2.88 -12.55
CA PRO A 122 -3.90 4.24 -12.62
C PRO A 122 -4.18 4.75 -14.03
N MET A 123 -4.88 5.87 -14.15
CA MET A 123 -4.91 6.58 -15.43
C MET A 123 -3.44 6.97 -15.72
N VAL A 124 -2.90 6.50 -16.86
CA VAL A 124 -1.52 6.76 -17.33
C VAL A 124 -1.46 8.08 -18.04
#